data_AF-A0A3B8JUW2-F1
#
_entry.id   AF-A0A3B8JUW2-F1
#
_cell.length_a   1.000
_cell.length_b   1.000
_cell.length_c   1.000
_cell.angle_alpha   90.00
_cell.angle_beta   90.00
_cell.angle_gamma   90.00
#
_symmetry.space_group_name_H-M   'P 1'
#
loop_
_entity.id
_entity.type
_entity.pdbx_description
1 polymer ?
#
loop_
_entity_poly.entity_id
_entity_poly.type
_entity_poly.pdbx_seq_one_letter_code
_entity_poly.pdbx_strand_id
1 'polypeptide(L)'
;MATEFSTYEKYEPGQLIDANRMNKMQALIKQDIIGQTKKAIEEIKSVKNAENATLLGGKGFDEILKDILEKVFQELPKKTGYLRLFKQLKVGDEEVIKHNLKAFPLVDIYQLDYFRVVCSEDGNKPYDEWVNFYLYHSSEKKIRLEKADGKVESIPIEPTDGHAFKIPFKDMLDSYKVEYTEDSSLGDVETEFWKAFFSDPNDNFDDDQYCHSPWFDRCCREGRNMGSLGDAWNDLWFQMRPRKTVNFLPAVAAGNGAPTPPPPTPAPTQVEVVHFDLDNIGIKVLDKPIYPLIINPEDPKNTISLVEYLSNRGRDISQELKLMLLLKV
;
A
#
# COMPACT_ATOMS: atom_id res chain seq x y z
N MET A 1 -66.08 18.69 23.03
CA MET A 1 -66.99 19.72 22.49
C MET A 1 -67.87 19.04 21.46
N ALA A 2 -69.18 19.07 21.63
CA ALA A 2 -70.11 18.47 20.68
C ALA A 2 -70.04 19.27 19.37
N THR A 3 -69.75 18.59 18.26
CA THR A 3 -69.84 19.19 16.93
C THR A 3 -71.32 19.40 16.64
N GLU A 4 -71.78 20.65 16.68
CA GLU A 4 -73.12 21.00 16.20
C GLU A 4 -73.17 20.80 14.69
N PHE A 5 -73.84 19.74 14.24
CA PHE A 5 -74.17 19.55 12.84
C PHE A 5 -75.42 20.37 12.53
N SER A 6 -75.27 21.50 11.84
CA SER A 6 -76.41 22.22 11.28
C SER A 6 -76.93 21.49 10.05
N THR A 7 -78.24 21.24 9.98
CA THR A 7 -78.84 20.59 8.81
C THR A 7 -79.05 21.61 7.69
N TYR A 8 -78.70 21.23 6.45
CA TYR A 8 -78.89 22.09 5.28
C TYR A 8 -80.35 22.40 4.97
N GLU A 9 -81.26 21.49 5.34
CA GLU A 9 -82.70 21.72 5.34
C GLU A 9 -83.34 21.02 6.55
N LYS A 10 -84.31 21.66 7.19
CA LYS A 10 -85.01 21.12 8.36
C LYS A 10 -86.31 20.46 7.92
N TYR A 11 -86.54 19.22 8.36
CA TYR A 11 -87.78 18.49 8.13
C TYR A 11 -88.55 18.36 9.43
N GLU A 12 -89.84 18.70 9.39
CA GLU A 12 -90.77 18.48 10.50
C GLU A 12 -91.50 17.14 10.30
N PRO A 13 -91.83 16.40 11.38
CA PRO A 13 -92.56 15.13 11.27
C PRO A 13 -93.86 15.26 10.48
N GLY A 14 -94.07 14.36 9.50
CA GLY A 14 -95.26 14.35 8.64
C GLY A 14 -95.16 15.23 7.38
N GLN A 15 -94.08 15.99 7.19
CA GLN A 15 -93.84 16.67 5.91
C GLN A 15 -93.42 15.70 4.81
N LEU A 16 -94.04 15.84 3.64
CA LEU A 16 -93.69 15.08 2.44
C LEU A 16 -92.33 15.56 1.91
N ILE A 17 -91.40 14.62 1.76
CA ILE A 17 -90.10 14.89 1.13
C ILE A 17 -90.32 14.85 -0.38
N ASP A 18 -90.35 16.02 -1.00
CA ASP A 18 -90.50 16.16 -2.44
C ASP A 18 -89.14 16.36 -3.15
N ALA A 19 -89.16 16.14 -4.47
CA ALA A 19 -87.96 16.25 -5.30
C ALA A 19 -87.38 17.67 -5.32
N ASN A 20 -88.21 18.70 -5.17
CA ASN A 20 -87.76 20.09 -5.21
C ASN A 20 -86.92 20.44 -3.97
N ARG A 21 -87.32 19.97 -2.80
CA ARG A 21 -86.57 20.15 -1.55
C ARG A 21 -85.26 19.37 -1.56
N MET A 22 -85.28 18.13 -2.03
CA MET A 22 -84.04 17.36 -2.17
C MET A 22 -83.06 18.02 -3.16
N ASN A 23 -83.55 18.56 -4.28
CA ASN A 23 -82.73 19.31 -5.23
C ASN A 23 -82.15 20.59 -4.60
N LYS A 24 -82.92 21.28 -3.75
CA LYS A 24 -82.45 22.47 -3.03
C LYS A 24 -81.37 22.11 -2.01
N MET A 25 -81.55 21.06 -1.23
CA MET A 25 -80.55 20.56 -0.30
C MET A 25 -79.26 20.17 -1.04
N GLN A 26 -79.36 19.46 -2.17
CA GLN A 26 -78.20 19.11 -3.00
C GLN A 26 -77.47 20.35 -3.54
N ALA A 27 -78.20 21.39 -3.94
CA ALA A 27 -77.61 22.65 -4.38
C ALA A 27 -76.83 23.35 -3.25
N LEU A 28 -77.36 23.35 -2.02
CA LEU A 28 -76.69 23.90 -0.85
C LEU A 28 -75.42 23.13 -0.49
N ILE A 29 -75.47 21.80 -0.49
CA ILE A 29 -74.30 20.94 -0.28
C ILE A 29 -73.22 21.22 -1.34
N LYS A 30 -73.62 21.33 -2.61
CA LYS A 30 -72.69 21.62 -3.70
C LYS A 30 -72.03 22.98 -3.53
N GLN A 31 -72.79 24.00 -3.13
CA GLN A 31 -72.23 25.34 -2.87
C GLN A 31 -71.25 25.33 -1.70
N ASP A 32 -71.55 24.60 -0.63
CA ASP A 32 -70.67 24.50 0.52
C ASP A 32 -69.36 23.76 0.18
N ILE A 33 -69.45 22.64 -0.55
CA ILE A 33 -68.27 21.92 -1.06
C ILE A 33 -67.40 22.83 -1.92
N ILE A 34 -68.02 23.62 -2.81
CA ILE A 34 -67.28 24.59 -3.65
C ILE A 34 -66.59 25.64 -2.77
N GLY A 35 -67.26 26.16 -1.74
CA GLY A 35 -66.71 27.13 -0.80
C GLY A 35 -65.53 26.57 0.00
N GLN A 36 -65.68 25.38 0.57
CA GLN A 36 -64.63 24.68 1.30
C GLN A 36 -63.44 24.34 0.40
N THR A 37 -63.70 23.92 -0.84
CA THR A 37 -62.64 23.62 -1.83
C THR A 37 -61.86 24.88 -2.19
N LYS A 38 -62.54 26.00 -2.45
CA LYS A 38 -61.88 27.29 -2.71
C LYS A 38 -61.02 27.72 -1.53
N LYS A 39 -61.55 27.62 -0.31
CA LYS A 39 -60.81 27.95 0.91
C LYS A 39 -59.58 27.06 1.09
N ALA A 40 -59.72 25.75 0.87
CA ALA A 40 -58.59 24.82 0.92
C ALA A 40 -57.52 25.12 -0.15
N ILE A 41 -57.93 25.50 -1.36
CA ILE A 41 -57.01 25.92 -2.43
C ILE A 41 -56.28 27.22 -2.05
N GLU A 42 -56.99 28.21 -1.51
CA GLU A 42 -56.41 29.48 -1.05
C GLU A 42 -55.48 29.31 0.17
N GLU A 43 -55.71 28.29 1.00
CA GLU A 43 -54.86 27.93 2.13
C GLU A 43 -53.59 27.15 1.72
N ILE A 44 -53.54 26.57 0.51
CA ILE A 44 -52.32 25.94 -0.05
C ILE A 44 -51.41 27.05 -0.61
N LYS A 45 -50.66 27.70 0.30
CA LYS A 45 -49.69 28.76 -0.05
C LYS A 45 -48.38 28.24 -0.63
N SER A 46 -48.00 27.00 -0.34
CA SER A 46 -46.89 26.31 -1.00
C SER A 46 -47.09 24.79 -0.95
N VAL A 47 -46.62 24.10 -1.99
CA VAL A 47 -46.59 22.64 -2.02
C VAL A 47 -45.18 22.23 -1.57
N LYS A 48 -45.05 21.60 -0.40
CA LYS A 48 -43.77 21.16 0.20
C LYS A 48 -42.83 20.42 -0.77
N ASN A 49 -43.37 19.79 -1.81
CA ASN A 49 -42.60 19.03 -2.80
C ASN A 49 -42.12 19.85 -4.00
N ALA A 50 -42.62 21.06 -4.23
CA ALA A 50 -42.20 21.93 -5.33
C ALA A 50 -40.93 22.73 -4.99
N GLU A 51 -40.74 23.10 -3.73
CA GLU A 51 -39.53 23.81 -3.24
C GLU A 51 -38.28 22.91 -3.21
N ASN A 52 -38.46 21.58 -3.29
CA ASN A 52 -37.37 20.60 -3.25
C ASN A 52 -36.96 20.06 -4.63
N ALA A 53 -37.51 20.58 -5.73
CA ALA A 53 -37.20 20.06 -7.07
C ALA A 53 -35.73 20.21 -7.47
N THR A 54 -35.01 21.18 -6.87
CA THR A 54 -33.59 21.44 -7.10
C THR A 54 -32.67 20.84 -6.02
N LEU A 55 -33.22 20.18 -5.01
CA LEU A 55 -32.49 19.67 -3.86
C LEU A 55 -32.56 18.13 -3.83
N LEU A 56 -31.42 17.47 -3.95
CA LEU A 56 -31.35 16.02 -3.82
C LEU A 56 -31.10 15.68 -2.35
N GLY A 57 -32.10 15.10 -1.67
CA GLY A 57 -32.01 14.81 -0.23
C GLY A 57 -31.88 16.05 0.66
N GLY A 58 -32.41 17.19 0.21
CA GLY A 58 -32.32 18.47 0.94
C GLY A 58 -31.02 19.25 0.74
N LYS A 59 -30.11 18.78 -0.13
CA LYS A 59 -28.84 19.46 -0.47
C LYS A 59 -28.83 19.93 -1.92
N GLY A 60 -28.23 21.10 -2.15
CA GLY A 60 -27.98 21.61 -3.49
C GLY A 60 -26.85 20.86 -4.21
N PHE A 61 -26.76 21.00 -5.53
CA PHE A 61 -25.69 20.38 -6.32
C PHE A 61 -24.28 20.75 -5.81
N ASP A 62 -24.06 22.03 -5.50
CA ASP A 62 -22.75 22.51 -5.01
C ASP A 62 -22.39 21.93 -3.63
N GLU A 63 -23.38 21.73 -2.76
CA GLU A 63 -23.18 21.11 -1.45
C GLU A 63 -22.88 19.61 -1.56
N ILE A 64 -23.56 18.91 -2.47
CA ILE A 64 -23.29 17.50 -2.77
C ILE A 64 -21.89 17.35 -3.38
N LEU A 65 -21.53 18.21 -4.32
CA LEU A 65 -20.20 18.21 -4.93
C LEU A 65 -19.12 18.47 -3.88
N LYS A 66 -19.34 19.43 -2.99
CA LYS A 66 -18.43 19.72 -1.88
C LYS A 66 -18.30 18.52 -0.94
N ASP A 67 -19.39 17.89 -0.52
CA ASP A 67 -19.37 16.69 0.34
C ASP A 67 -18.64 15.51 -0.32
N ILE A 68 -18.82 15.33 -1.63
CA ILE A 68 -18.11 14.29 -2.39
C ILE A 68 -16.62 14.62 -2.45
N LEU A 69 -16.25 15.85 -2.81
CA LEU A 69 -14.87 16.30 -2.83
C LEU A 69 -14.22 16.18 -1.45
N GLU A 70 -14.93 16.54 -0.39
CA GLU A 70 -14.44 16.47 0.99
C GLU A 70 -14.26 15.01 1.44
N LYS A 71 -15.15 14.09 1.06
CA LYS A 71 -14.95 12.65 1.26
C LYS A 71 -13.78 12.10 0.44
N VAL A 72 -13.63 12.52 -0.82
CA VAL A 72 -12.51 12.15 -1.67
C VAL A 72 -11.20 12.68 -1.08
N PHE A 73 -11.17 13.91 -0.59
CA PHE A 73 -10.01 14.51 0.09
C PHE A 73 -9.74 13.96 1.49
N GLN A 74 -10.71 13.32 2.14
CA GLN A 74 -10.50 12.58 3.39
C GLN A 74 -10.01 11.14 3.16
N GLU A 75 -10.40 10.52 2.04
CA GLU A 75 -9.95 9.19 1.61
C GLU A 75 -8.58 9.24 0.92
N LEU A 76 -8.27 10.32 0.20
CA LEU A 76 -6.98 10.54 -0.47
C LEU A 76 -5.80 10.38 0.52
N PRO A 77 -5.77 11.03 1.70
CA PRO A 77 -4.75 10.83 2.73
C PRO A 77 -4.63 9.38 3.21
N LYS A 78 -5.72 8.61 3.27
CA LYS A 78 -5.65 7.17 3.63
C LYS A 78 -4.99 6.34 2.52
N LYS A 79 -4.96 6.86 1.29
CA LYS A 79 -4.21 6.34 0.14
C LYS A 79 -2.86 7.05 -0.10
N THR A 80 -2.45 8.02 0.73
CA THR A 80 -1.16 8.75 0.56
C THR A 80 0.08 7.97 1.04
N GLY A 81 -0.07 6.68 1.35
CA GLY A 81 1.07 5.80 1.49
C GLY A 81 1.79 5.64 0.15
N TYR A 82 3.11 5.55 0.17
CA TYR A 82 3.85 5.08 -1.00
C TYR A 82 3.42 3.64 -1.31
N LEU A 83 2.97 3.36 -2.54
CA LEU A 83 2.89 1.98 -2.99
C LEU A 83 4.32 1.50 -3.25
N ARG A 84 4.78 0.57 -2.42
CA ARG A 84 6.12 -0.01 -2.51
C ARG A 84 6.07 -1.26 -3.37
N LEU A 85 6.86 -1.26 -4.44
CA LEU A 85 6.98 -2.39 -5.36
C LEU A 85 8.43 -2.88 -5.42
N PHE A 86 8.61 -4.18 -5.58
CA PHE A 86 9.91 -4.83 -5.72
C PHE A 86 9.99 -5.50 -7.07
N LYS A 87 11.01 -5.13 -7.86
CA LYS A 87 11.16 -5.55 -9.26
C LYS A 87 12.55 -6.08 -9.58
N GLN A 88 12.60 -7.06 -10.47
CA GLN A 88 13.79 -7.68 -11.04
C GLN A 88 13.80 -7.41 -12.54
N LEU A 89 14.52 -6.37 -12.92
CA LEU A 89 14.60 -5.96 -14.32
C LEU A 89 15.82 -6.54 -14.99
N LYS A 90 15.63 -7.06 -16.21
CA LYS A 90 16.71 -7.47 -17.10
C LYS A 90 17.12 -6.33 -18.02
N VAL A 91 18.41 -6.25 -18.32
CA VAL A 91 18.93 -5.23 -19.25
C VAL A 91 18.26 -5.39 -20.62
N GLY A 92 17.65 -4.32 -21.12
CA GLY A 92 17.00 -4.28 -22.42
C GLY A 92 15.51 -4.64 -22.42
N ASP A 93 15.01 -5.29 -21.36
CA ASP A 93 13.61 -5.69 -21.23
C ASP A 93 12.79 -4.55 -20.59
N GLU A 94 11.62 -4.27 -21.18
CA GLU A 94 10.65 -3.34 -20.61
C GLU A 94 9.60 -4.13 -19.84
N GLU A 95 9.38 -3.74 -18.58
CA GLU A 95 8.36 -4.32 -17.74
C GLU A 95 7.22 -3.32 -17.54
N VAL A 96 5.98 -3.79 -17.71
CA VAL A 96 4.78 -2.97 -17.54
C VAL A 96 4.13 -3.28 -16.18
N ILE A 97 4.07 -2.27 -15.33
CA ILE A 97 3.54 -2.36 -13.98
C ILE A 97 2.15 -1.73 -13.93
N LYS A 98 1.15 -2.54 -13.57
CA LYS A 98 -0.22 -2.10 -13.36
C LYS A 98 -0.47 -1.71 -11.90
N HIS A 99 -0.39 -0.42 -11.59
CA HIS A 99 -0.49 0.12 -10.23
C HIS A 99 -1.92 0.52 -9.82
N ASN A 100 -2.86 0.67 -10.76
CA ASN A 100 -4.28 0.98 -10.50
C ASN A 100 -4.54 2.24 -9.65
N LEU A 101 -3.65 3.25 -9.71
CA LEU A 101 -3.75 4.46 -8.89
C LEU A 101 -4.70 5.51 -9.47
N LYS A 102 -5.16 5.35 -10.72
CA LYS A 102 -6.03 6.30 -11.43
C LYS A 102 -5.45 7.72 -11.54
N ALA A 103 -4.12 7.83 -11.45
CA ALA A 103 -3.35 9.06 -11.47
C ALA A 103 -1.93 8.75 -11.95
N PHE A 104 -1.20 9.74 -12.44
CA PHE A 104 0.23 9.60 -12.75
C PHE A 104 1.05 9.74 -11.45
N PRO A 105 1.58 8.65 -10.87
CA PRO A 105 2.31 8.75 -9.61
C PRO A 105 3.70 9.36 -9.83
N LEU A 106 4.23 10.04 -8.82
CA LEU A 106 5.67 10.26 -8.71
C LEU A 106 6.34 8.91 -8.45
N VAL A 107 7.31 8.56 -9.29
CA VAL A 107 8.06 7.30 -9.21
C VAL A 107 9.44 7.57 -8.61
N ASP A 108 9.65 7.12 -7.38
CA ASP A 108 10.97 7.11 -6.75
C ASP A 108 11.60 5.72 -6.87
N ILE A 109 12.84 5.65 -7.37
CA ILE A 109 13.55 4.41 -7.67
C ILE A 109 14.74 4.25 -6.73
N TYR A 110 14.87 3.07 -6.15
CA TYR A 110 15.98 2.68 -5.29
C TYR A 110 16.55 1.36 -5.81
N GLN A 111 17.87 1.28 -5.95
CA GLN A 111 18.54 -0.01 -6.17
C GLN A 111 18.53 -0.81 -4.86
N LEU A 112 18.18 -2.08 -4.94
CA LEU A 112 18.30 -3.01 -3.81
C LEU A 112 19.72 -3.57 -3.81
N ASP A 113 20.51 -3.13 -2.85
CA ASP A 113 21.86 -3.67 -2.67
C ASP A 113 21.78 -5.05 -2.00
N TYR A 114 22.64 -5.98 -2.46
CA TYR A 114 22.88 -7.23 -1.75
C TYR A 114 23.67 -6.96 -0.47
N PHE A 115 23.41 -7.76 0.55
CA PHE A 115 24.20 -7.75 1.76
C PHE A 115 24.41 -9.13 2.35
N ARG A 116 25.59 -9.32 2.94
CA ARG A 116 25.99 -10.57 3.54
C ARG A 116 25.31 -10.76 4.89
N VAL A 117 24.68 -11.91 5.06
CA VAL A 117 23.98 -12.34 6.28
C VAL A 117 24.35 -13.78 6.62
N VAL A 118 23.88 -14.26 7.77
CA VAL A 118 23.90 -15.69 8.11
C VAL A 118 22.48 -16.20 8.01
N CYS A 119 22.25 -17.10 7.06
CA CYS A 119 20.98 -17.78 6.89
C CYS A 119 20.97 -19.10 7.67
N SER A 120 19.78 -19.53 8.02
CA SER A 120 19.48 -20.85 8.53
C SER A 120 18.21 -21.31 7.86
N GLU A 121 18.14 -22.58 7.45
CA GLU A 121 16.97 -23.15 6.79
C GLU A 121 16.72 -24.52 7.39
N ASP A 122 15.50 -24.76 7.87
CA ASP A 122 15.04 -26.02 8.46
C ASP A 122 16.00 -26.58 9.53
N GLY A 123 16.69 -25.66 10.22
CA GLY A 123 17.87 -25.81 11.07
C GLY A 123 18.91 -26.83 10.62
N ASN A 124 19.22 -26.76 9.34
CA ASN A 124 20.55 -27.07 8.84
C ASN A 124 21.61 -26.21 9.55
N LYS A 125 22.89 -26.54 9.33
CA LYS A 125 23.96 -25.69 9.84
C LYS A 125 23.83 -24.29 9.22
N PRO A 126 23.90 -23.22 10.02
CA PRO A 126 23.91 -21.86 9.49
C PRO A 126 25.00 -21.71 8.42
N TYR A 127 24.73 -20.88 7.41
CA TYR A 127 25.65 -20.60 6.30
C TYR A 127 25.59 -19.11 5.97
N ASP A 128 26.64 -18.57 5.35
CA ASP A 128 26.64 -17.19 4.91
C ASP A 128 26.16 -17.03 3.47
N GLU A 129 25.29 -16.05 3.27
CA GLU A 129 24.73 -15.75 1.97
C GLU A 129 24.59 -14.24 1.74
N TRP A 130 24.56 -13.84 0.47
CA TRP A 130 24.26 -12.49 0.01
C TRP A 130 22.80 -12.42 -0.44
N VAL A 131 22.00 -11.65 0.29
CA VAL A 131 20.55 -11.55 0.11
C VAL A 131 20.12 -10.11 -0.14
N ASN A 132 18.90 -9.93 -0.63
CA ASN A 132 18.22 -8.63 -0.74
C ASN A 132 17.23 -8.39 0.40
N PHE A 133 16.67 -9.46 0.98
CA PHE A 133 15.69 -9.41 2.05
C PHE A 133 16.11 -10.34 3.20
N TYR A 134 15.92 -9.90 4.45
CA TYR A 134 16.33 -10.68 5.59
C TYR A 134 15.40 -10.48 6.79
N LEU A 135 14.97 -11.58 7.39
CA LEU A 135 14.21 -11.58 8.65
C LEU A 135 15.13 -11.92 9.81
N TYR A 136 15.10 -11.11 10.87
CA TYR A 136 15.94 -11.35 12.05
C TYR A 136 15.32 -10.83 13.34
N HIS A 137 15.80 -11.37 14.46
CA HIS A 137 15.43 -10.92 15.80
C HIS A 137 16.46 -9.92 16.36
N SER A 138 16.01 -8.93 17.15
CA SER A 138 16.87 -7.85 17.67
C SER A 138 18.05 -8.30 18.54
N SER A 139 17.97 -9.52 19.09
CA SER A 139 19.07 -10.17 19.84
C SER A 139 20.24 -10.61 18.96
N GLU A 140 20.07 -10.72 17.65
CA GLU A 140 21.09 -11.15 16.69
C GLU A 140 21.64 -9.96 15.90
N LYS A 141 22.47 -9.13 16.54
CA LYS A 141 23.14 -8.03 15.82
C LYS A 141 24.36 -8.50 15.03
N LYS A 142 25.03 -9.54 15.53
CA LYS A 142 26.20 -10.18 14.93
C LYS A 142 26.11 -11.67 15.17
N ILE A 143 26.35 -12.47 14.14
CA ILE A 143 26.33 -13.92 14.23
C ILE A 143 27.75 -14.44 14.02
N ARG A 144 28.15 -15.41 14.83
CA ARG A 144 29.42 -16.13 14.66
C ARG A 144 29.16 -17.37 13.80
N LEU A 145 29.84 -17.46 12.68
CA LEU A 145 29.77 -18.56 11.75
C LEU A 145 31.11 -19.30 11.74
N GLU A 146 31.07 -20.62 11.94
CA GLU A 146 32.24 -21.48 11.79
C GLU A 146 32.31 -21.96 10.33
N LYS A 147 33.40 -21.61 9.64
CA LYS A 147 33.65 -22.02 8.26
C LYS A 147 34.18 -23.44 8.19
N ALA A 148 34.14 -24.03 7.00
CA ALA A 148 34.66 -25.38 6.74
C ALA A 148 36.16 -25.54 7.09
N ASP A 149 36.93 -24.45 7.14
CA ASP A 149 38.34 -24.43 7.53
C ASP A 149 38.56 -24.29 9.06
N GLY A 150 37.49 -24.32 9.85
CA GLY A 150 37.50 -24.15 11.32
C GLY A 150 37.69 -22.71 11.79
N LYS A 151 37.76 -21.73 10.88
CA LYS A 151 37.80 -20.31 11.27
C LYS A 151 36.41 -19.84 11.67
N VAL A 152 36.34 -19.08 12.76
CA VAL A 152 35.11 -18.42 13.20
C VAL A 152 35.12 -16.99 12.70
N GLU A 153 34.16 -16.65 11.84
CA GLU A 153 33.94 -15.29 11.36
C GLU A 153 32.72 -14.69 12.07
N SER A 154 32.78 -13.40 12.40
CA SER A 154 31.62 -12.68 12.93
C SER A 154 31.03 -11.79 11.85
N ILE A 155 29.82 -12.10 11.42
CA ILE A 155 29.11 -11.37 10.36
C ILE A 155 28.10 -10.42 11.02
N PRO A 156 28.22 -9.10 10.81
CA PRO A 156 27.23 -8.13 11.28
C PRO A 156 25.99 -8.12 10.39
N ILE A 157 24.81 -8.18 11.00
CA ILE A 157 23.51 -8.09 10.29
C ILE A 157 23.19 -6.62 9.99
N GLU A 158 23.32 -5.79 11.02
CA GLU A 158 23.14 -4.34 10.92
C GLU A 158 24.47 -3.65 10.56
N PRO A 159 24.43 -2.55 9.77
CA PRO A 159 25.62 -1.75 9.52
C PRO A 159 26.23 -1.24 10.84
N THR A 160 27.56 -1.30 10.96
CA THR A 160 28.28 -0.80 12.14
C THR A 160 28.34 0.72 12.18
N ASP A 161 28.31 1.35 11.02
CA ASP A 161 28.42 2.80 10.85
C ASP A 161 27.12 3.33 10.24
N GLY A 162 26.24 3.90 11.09
CA GLY A 162 24.99 4.54 10.68
C GLY A 162 23.73 3.86 11.21
N HIS A 163 22.58 4.29 10.69
CA HIS A 163 21.27 3.76 11.09
C HIS A 163 20.89 2.57 10.20
N ALA A 164 20.63 1.43 10.82
CA ALA A 164 20.07 0.27 10.12
C ALA A 164 18.66 0.62 9.63
N PHE A 165 18.44 0.50 8.31
CA PHE A 165 17.08 0.51 7.77
C PHE A 165 16.43 -0.85 8.03
N LYS A 166 15.39 -0.85 8.85
CA LYS A 166 14.61 -2.03 9.21
C LYS A 166 13.17 -1.67 9.47
N ILE A 167 12.28 -2.63 9.25
CA ILE A 167 10.83 -2.48 9.40
C ILE A 167 10.36 -3.56 10.37
N PRO A 168 9.51 -3.24 11.35
CA PRO A 168 8.91 -4.28 12.19
C PRO A 168 8.24 -5.35 11.32
N PHE A 169 8.47 -6.62 11.63
CA PHE A 169 7.90 -7.71 10.82
C PHE A 169 6.36 -7.67 10.84
N LYS A 170 5.78 -7.29 11.98
CA LYS A 170 4.33 -7.04 12.11
C LYS A 170 3.81 -6.02 11.09
N ASP A 171 4.50 -4.89 10.92
CA ASP A 171 4.08 -3.85 9.97
C ASP A 171 4.14 -4.36 8.52
N MET A 172 5.07 -5.27 8.21
CA MET A 172 5.13 -5.93 6.92
C MET A 172 3.95 -6.87 6.71
N LEU A 173 3.60 -7.71 7.70
CA LEU A 173 2.43 -8.58 7.63
C LEU A 173 1.13 -7.78 7.42
N ASP A 174 0.97 -6.68 8.16
CA ASP A 174 -0.19 -5.77 8.02
C ASP A 174 -0.23 -5.15 6.62
N SER A 175 0.92 -4.73 6.08
CA SER A 175 1.03 -4.13 4.74
C SER A 175 0.65 -5.11 3.63
N TYR A 176 1.00 -6.38 3.79
CA TYR A 176 0.71 -7.45 2.83
C TYR A 176 -0.55 -8.25 3.16
N LYS A 177 -1.30 -7.84 4.19
CA LYS A 177 -2.57 -8.46 4.63
C LYS A 177 -2.43 -9.96 4.93
N VAL A 178 -1.31 -10.34 5.52
CA VAL A 178 -1.06 -11.72 5.95
C VAL A 178 -1.74 -11.92 7.30
N GLU A 179 -2.82 -12.70 7.32
CA GLU A 179 -3.56 -12.99 8.53
C GLU A 179 -2.86 -14.06 9.37
N TYR A 180 -2.80 -13.87 10.67
CA TYR A 180 -2.26 -14.84 11.62
C TYR A 180 -3.02 -14.77 12.95
N THR A 181 -3.05 -15.89 13.68
CA THR A 181 -3.65 -15.99 15.01
C THR A 181 -2.59 -16.32 16.05
N GLU A 182 -2.95 -16.27 17.34
CA GLU A 182 -2.05 -16.69 18.41
C GLU A 182 -1.63 -18.17 18.30
N ASP A 183 -2.43 -18.99 17.62
CA ASP A 183 -2.17 -20.41 17.39
C ASP A 183 -1.35 -20.69 16.12
N SER A 184 -1.17 -19.70 15.24
CA SER A 184 -0.34 -19.84 14.04
C SER A 184 1.11 -20.13 14.41
N SER A 185 1.77 -21.00 13.64
CA SER A 185 3.22 -21.21 13.79
C SER A 185 4.00 -20.10 13.10
N LEU A 186 5.17 -19.72 13.62
CA LEU A 186 5.98 -18.66 13.00
C LEU A 186 6.43 -19.04 11.58
N GLY A 187 6.73 -20.32 11.35
CA GLY A 187 7.14 -20.82 10.03
C GLY A 187 6.02 -20.74 8.98
N ASP A 188 4.77 -21.01 9.37
CA ASP A 188 3.62 -20.83 8.47
C ASP A 188 3.41 -19.35 8.16
N VAL A 189 3.49 -18.48 9.17
CA VAL A 189 3.35 -17.02 8.99
C VAL A 189 4.44 -16.47 8.08
N GLU A 190 5.68 -16.92 8.23
CA GLU A 190 6.79 -16.57 7.36
C GLU A 190 6.56 -17.06 5.92
N THR A 191 6.12 -18.30 5.75
CA THR A 191 5.85 -18.88 4.43
C THR A 191 4.74 -18.10 3.71
N GLU A 192 3.65 -17.78 4.40
CA GLU A 192 2.55 -16.98 3.83
C GLU A 192 2.99 -15.53 3.59
N PHE A 193 3.88 -14.99 4.41
CA PHE A 193 4.49 -13.69 4.17
C PHE A 193 5.30 -13.66 2.87
N TRP A 194 6.23 -14.59 2.65
CA TRP A 194 7.03 -14.59 1.42
C TRP A 194 6.16 -14.78 0.17
N LYS A 195 5.14 -15.64 0.24
CA LYS A 195 4.14 -15.80 -0.84
C LYS A 195 3.40 -14.49 -1.14
N ALA A 196 2.92 -13.79 -0.11
CA ALA A 196 2.23 -12.51 -0.29
C ALA A 196 3.18 -11.40 -0.76
N PHE A 197 4.41 -11.38 -0.24
CA PHE A 197 5.43 -10.40 -0.54
C PHE A 197 5.86 -10.45 -2.01
N PHE A 198 5.99 -11.65 -2.59
CA PHE A 198 6.35 -11.90 -3.98
C PHE A 198 5.16 -12.12 -4.92
N SER A 199 3.94 -11.85 -4.45
CA SER A 199 2.76 -11.85 -5.31
C SER A 199 2.66 -10.56 -6.14
N ASP A 200 1.94 -10.64 -7.26
CA ASP A 200 1.64 -9.46 -8.08
C ASP A 200 1.09 -8.32 -7.20
N PRO A 201 1.62 -7.10 -7.32
CA PRO A 201 2.46 -6.59 -8.41
C PRO A 201 3.99 -6.67 -8.19
N ASN A 202 4.50 -7.40 -7.19
CA ASN A 202 5.94 -7.62 -7.01
C ASN A 202 6.43 -8.81 -7.85
N ASP A 203 7.71 -8.80 -8.19
CA ASP A 203 8.33 -9.94 -8.84
C ASP A 203 8.73 -11.00 -7.82
N ASN A 204 8.80 -12.25 -8.27
CA ASN A 204 9.40 -13.31 -7.49
C ASN A 204 10.92 -13.22 -7.52
N PHE A 205 11.54 -13.19 -6.35
CA PHE A 205 12.99 -13.23 -6.21
C PHE A 205 13.42 -14.69 -6.04
N ASP A 206 14.68 -14.98 -6.37
CA ASP A 206 15.20 -16.35 -6.22
C ASP A 206 15.27 -16.73 -4.74
N ASP A 207 15.08 -18.02 -4.41
CA ASP A 207 15.05 -18.52 -3.03
C ASP A 207 16.32 -18.15 -2.23
N ASP A 208 17.46 -17.95 -2.89
CA ASP A 208 18.73 -17.57 -2.26
C ASP A 208 18.92 -16.04 -2.06
N GLN A 209 17.90 -15.24 -2.42
CA GLN A 209 17.88 -13.78 -2.29
C GLN A 209 17.10 -13.30 -1.06
N TYR A 210 16.49 -14.22 -0.32
CA TYR A 210 15.84 -13.94 0.94
C TYR A 210 16.04 -15.11 1.90
N CYS A 211 16.18 -14.82 3.19
CA CYS A 211 16.26 -15.86 4.21
C CYS A 211 15.92 -15.27 5.59
N HIS A 212 15.93 -16.12 6.60
CA HIS A 212 15.85 -15.69 7.99
C HIS A 212 17.11 -16.02 8.77
N SER A 213 17.23 -15.37 9.91
CA SER A 213 18.32 -15.57 10.86
C SER A 213 18.19 -16.89 11.65
N PRO A 214 19.29 -17.48 12.16
CA PRO A 214 19.27 -18.71 12.96
C PRO A 214 18.41 -18.64 14.22
N TRP A 215 18.01 -17.45 14.67
CA TRP A 215 17.05 -17.31 15.75
C TRP A 215 15.71 -17.99 15.45
N PHE A 216 15.22 -17.91 14.20
CA PHE A 216 13.92 -18.47 13.81
C PHE A 216 13.90 -19.99 14.04
N ASP A 217 14.92 -20.68 13.55
CA ASP A 217 15.10 -22.11 13.79
C ASP A 217 15.29 -22.45 15.28
N ARG A 218 16.07 -21.66 16.03
CA ARG A 218 16.32 -21.95 17.45
C ARG A 218 15.12 -21.68 18.35
N CYS A 219 14.33 -20.65 18.08
CA CYS A 219 13.19 -20.27 18.90
C CYS A 219 11.95 -21.08 18.57
N CYS A 220 11.71 -21.38 17.30
CA CYS A 220 10.41 -21.82 16.81
C CYS A 220 10.35 -23.27 16.29
N ARG A 221 11.47 -24.01 16.27
CA ARG A 221 11.49 -25.45 15.95
C ARG A 221 10.60 -26.31 16.86
N GLU A 222 10.38 -25.91 18.10
CA GLU A 222 9.62 -26.69 19.09
C GLU A 222 8.10 -26.41 19.09
N GLY A 223 7.53 -25.99 17.96
CA GLY A 223 6.07 -25.78 17.85
C GLY A 223 5.56 -24.57 18.63
N ARG A 224 6.41 -23.56 18.83
CA ARG A 224 5.99 -22.28 19.41
C ARG A 224 5.04 -21.58 18.45
N ASN A 225 3.86 -21.28 18.97
CA ASN A 225 2.89 -20.46 18.27
C ASN A 225 3.14 -18.97 18.54
N MET A 226 2.52 -18.12 17.73
CA MET A 226 2.66 -16.67 17.82
C MET A 226 2.31 -16.12 19.21
N GLY A 227 1.32 -16.69 19.90
CA GLY A 227 0.94 -16.30 21.26
C GLY A 227 2.04 -16.58 22.30
N SER A 228 2.81 -17.66 22.11
CA SER A 228 3.91 -18.02 23.02
C SER A 228 5.17 -17.17 22.87
N LEU A 229 5.28 -16.37 21.81
CA LEU A 229 6.43 -15.48 21.59
C LEU A 229 6.39 -14.23 22.48
N GLY A 230 5.22 -13.81 22.95
CA GLY A 230 5.06 -12.65 23.84
C GLY A 230 5.79 -11.41 23.31
N ASP A 231 6.68 -10.84 24.12
CA ASP A 231 7.44 -9.64 23.75
C ASP A 231 8.43 -9.86 22.59
N ALA A 232 8.94 -11.09 22.40
CA ALA A 232 9.90 -11.40 21.34
C ALA A 232 9.31 -11.21 19.93
N TRP A 233 7.98 -11.27 19.79
CA TRP A 233 7.28 -10.96 18.55
C TRP A 233 7.54 -9.52 18.07
N ASN A 234 7.57 -8.57 19.00
CA ASN A 234 7.78 -7.15 18.69
C ASN A 234 9.23 -6.83 18.33
N ASP A 235 10.13 -7.79 18.51
CA ASP A 235 11.56 -7.69 18.26
C ASP A 235 11.99 -8.36 16.94
N LEU A 236 11.03 -8.75 16.10
CA LEU A 236 11.27 -9.26 14.75
C LEU A 236 11.29 -8.13 13.72
N TRP A 237 12.29 -8.18 12.85
CA TRP A 237 12.60 -7.12 11.91
C TRP A 237 12.80 -7.68 10.50
N PHE A 238 12.25 -6.97 9.52
CA PHE A 238 12.53 -7.12 8.11
C PHE A 238 13.59 -6.10 7.68
N GLN A 239 14.67 -6.59 7.07
CA GLN A 239 15.77 -5.77 6.58
C GLN A 239 15.89 -5.86 5.07
N MET A 240 16.17 -4.71 4.47
CA MET A 240 16.56 -4.54 3.07
C MET A 240 17.49 -3.33 2.98
N ARG A 241 18.23 -3.20 1.87
CA ARG A 241 19.16 -2.08 1.66
C ARG A 241 18.82 -1.29 0.39
N PRO A 242 17.74 -0.48 0.41
CA PRO A 242 17.42 0.39 -0.70
C PRO A 242 18.41 1.56 -0.74
N ARG A 243 19.13 1.70 -1.85
CA ARG A 243 20.04 2.82 -2.11
C ARG A 243 19.47 3.68 -3.22
N LYS A 244 19.20 4.94 -2.89
CA LYS A 244 18.94 5.99 -3.88
C LYS A 244 20.24 6.70 -4.16
N THR A 245 20.69 6.62 -5.39
CA THR A 245 21.82 7.40 -5.87
C THR A 245 21.28 8.75 -6.37
N VAL A 246 21.93 9.82 -5.95
CA VAL A 246 21.45 11.19 -6.12
C VAL A 246 21.32 11.50 -7.61
N ASN A 247 20.12 11.90 -8.04
CA ASN A 247 19.80 12.16 -9.45
C ASN A 247 20.55 13.35 -10.09
N PHE A 248 21.41 14.09 -9.38
CA PHE A 248 22.19 15.19 -9.95
C PHE A 248 23.52 15.42 -9.20
N LEU A 249 24.57 15.76 -9.96
CA LEU A 249 25.88 16.21 -9.46
C LEU A 249 25.78 17.63 -8.87
N PRO A 250 26.53 17.99 -7.80
CA PRO A 250 27.02 19.35 -7.70
C PRO A 250 28.16 19.52 -8.72
N ALA A 251 27.84 20.01 -9.92
CA ALA A 251 28.85 20.52 -10.83
C ALA A 251 29.27 21.94 -10.42
N VAL A 252 30.27 22.07 -9.54
CA VAL A 252 31.04 23.31 -9.32
C VAL A 252 32.39 22.90 -8.68
N ALA A 253 33.59 23.28 -9.13
CA ALA A 253 34.00 24.37 -10.04
C ALA A 253 35.19 23.95 -10.91
N ALA A 254 35.23 24.52 -12.12
CA ALA A 254 36.44 24.70 -12.89
C ALA A 254 37.43 25.62 -12.16
N GLY A 255 38.72 25.30 -12.24
CA GLY A 255 39.80 26.20 -11.84
C GLY A 255 41.07 25.45 -11.47
N ASN A 256 42.03 25.41 -12.41
CA ASN A 256 43.43 24.96 -12.26
C ASN A 256 43.71 23.49 -12.62
N GLY A 257 43.66 23.17 -13.92
CA GLY A 257 44.62 22.29 -14.62
C GLY A 257 44.87 20.85 -14.12
N ALA A 258 44.19 20.39 -13.08
CA ALA A 258 44.28 19.02 -12.60
C ALA A 258 43.45 18.10 -13.51
N PRO A 259 43.90 16.85 -13.76
CA PRO A 259 43.07 15.86 -14.44
C PRO A 259 41.77 15.72 -13.65
N THR A 260 40.67 16.12 -14.28
CA THR A 260 39.32 15.93 -13.74
C THR A 260 39.14 14.44 -13.43
N PRO A 261 38.77 14.05 -12.21
CA PRO A 261 38.29 12.70 -11.98
C PRO A 261 37.13 12.45 -12.95
N PRO A 262 37.01 11.23 -13.54
CA PRO A 262 35.88 10.92 -14.39
C PRO A 262 34.59 11.28 -13.63
N PRO A 263 33.60 11.90 -14.29
CA PRO A 263 32.35 12.26 -13.64
C PRO A 263 31.81 11.02 -12.93
N PRO A 264 31.28 11.13 -11.69
CA PRO A 264 30.63 10.02 -11.03
C PRO A 264 29.62 9.42 -12.01
N THR A 265 29.85 8.17 -12.40
CA THR A 265 28.94 7.48 -13.31
C THR A 265 27.61 7.40 -12.58
N PRO A 266 26.56 8.01 -13.14
CA PRO A 266 25.32 8.08 -12.41
C PRO A 266 24.76 6.67 -12.21
N ALA A 267 24.10 6.47 -11.08
CA ALA A 267 23.35 5.27 -10.81
C ALA A 267 21.97 5.69 -10.28
N PRO A 268 20.93 4.89 -10.51
CA PRO A 268 20.78 4.18 -11.76
C PRO A 268 20.40 5.22 -12.84
N THR A 269 21.35 5.80 -13.58
CA THR A 269 21.02 6.40 -14.91
C THR A 269 20.63 5.36 -15.95
N GLN A 270 20.47 4.13 -15.50
CA GLN A 270 20.22 2.97 -16.28
C GLN A 270 18.76 2.57 -16.19
N VAL A 271 17.87 3.35 -15.56
CA VAL A 271 16.45 3.01 -15.48
C VAL A 271 15.63 4.11 -16.13
N GLU A 272 14.90 3.75 -17.18
CA GLU A 272 13.89 4.58 -17.83
C GLU A 272 12.52 4.26 -17.24
N VAL A 273 11.71 5.30 -17.02
CA VAL A 273 10.32 5.19 -16.58
C VAL A 273 9.43 5.95 -17.55
N VAL A 274 8.41 5.27 -18.07
CA VAL A 274 7.43 5.82 -19.00
C VAL A 274 6.03 5.64 -18.40
N HIS A 275 5.24 6.71 -18.35
CA HIS A 275 3.82 6.59 -17.99
C HIS A 275 3.01 6.31 -19.25
N PHE A 276 2.34 5.16 -19.31
CA PHE A 276 1.50 4.80 -20.45
C PHE A 276 0.08 5.36 -20.31
N ASP A 277 -0.49 5.23 -19.11
CA ASP A 277 -1.81 5.73 -18.77
C ASP A 277 -1.93 5.99 -17.25
N LEU A 278 -3.14 6.23 -16.75
CA LEU A 278 -3.41 6.52 -15.33
C LEU A 278 -3.23 5.33 -14.38
N ASP A 279 -3.01 4.12 -14.91
CA ASP A 279 -2.90 2.88 -14.15
C ASP A 279 -1.64 2.07 -14.47
N ASN A 280 -0.89 2.41 -15.53
CA ASN A 280 0.23 1.63 -16.03
C ASN A 280 1.49 2.48 -16.22
N ILE A 281 2.62 1.95 -15.74
CA ILE A 281 3.97 2.49 -15.98
C ILE A 281 4.84 1.42 -16.63
N GLY A 282 5.65 1.81 -17.60
CA GLY A 282 6.74 1.01 -18.16
C GLY A 282 8.05 1.35 -17.46
N ILE A 283 8.83 0.34 -17.10
CA ILE A 283 10.16 0.51 -16.52
C ILE A 283 11.15 -0.38 -17.27
N LYS A 284 12.31 0.19 -17.62
CA LYS A 284 13.31 -0.49 -18.42
C LYS A 284 14.73 -0.22 -17.92
N VAL A 285 15.56 -1.26 -17.88
CA VAL A 285 17.00 -1.10 -17.65
C VAL A 285 17.73 -0.86 -18.97
N LEU A 286 18.41 0.27 -19.09
CA LEU A 286 19.07 0.76 -20.30
C LEU A 286 20.51 0.23 -20.47
N ASP A 287 21.22 -0.04 -19.37
CA ASP A 287 22.63 -0.42 -19.40
C ASP A 287 22.98 -1.34 -18.20
N LYS A 288 24.17 -1.94 -18.23
CA LYS A 288 24.62 -2.93 -17.26
C LYS A 288 24.65 -2.39 -15.83
N PRO A 289 23.92 -3.02 -14.89
CA PRO A 289 23.88 -2.67 -13.48
C PRO A 289 25.24 -2.45 -12.84
N ILE A 290 25.35 -1.37 -12.05
CA ILE A 290 26.53 -1.09 -11.25
C ILE A 290 26.27 -1.56 -9.81
N TYR A 291 27.07 -2.51 -9.35
CA TYR A 291 27.05 -3.03 -7.99
C TYR A 291 28.27 -2.54 -7.19
N PRO A 292 28.14 -2.37 -5.86
CA PRO A 292 29.25 -1.93 -5.03
C PRO A 292 30.38 -2.96 -5.02
N LEU A 293 31.61 -2.47 -4.81
CA LEU A 293 32.72 -3.32 -4.40
C LEU A 293 32.49 -3.82 -2.98
N ILE A 294 32.82 -5.07 -2.73
CA ILE A 294 32.71 -5.69 -1.42
C ILE A 294 34.09 -6.03 -0.87
N ILE A 295 34.22 -6.08 0.46
CA ILE A 295 35.41 -6.65 1.10
C ILE A 295 35.41 -8.15 0.79
N ASN A 296 36.51 -8.67 0.25
CA ASN A 296 36.62 -10.07 -0.09
C ASN A 296 36.50 -10.93 1.19
N PRO A 297 35.50 -11.83 1.29
CA PRO A 297 35.34 -12.71 2.44
C PRO A 297 36.49 -13.68 2.69
N GLU A 298 37.30 -13.96 1.67
CA GLU A 298 38.48 -14.84 1.74
C GLU A 298 39.76 -14.07 2.06
N ASP A 299 39.85 -12.80 1.65
CA ASP A 299 40.96 -11.90 1.95
C ASP A 299 40.46 -10.49 2.30
N PRO A 300 40.18 -10.22 3.59
CA PRO A 300 39.59 -8.95 4.03
C PRO A 300 40.45 -7.70 3.75
N LYS A 301 41.70 -7.86 3.31
CA LYS A 301 42.57 -6.74 2.93
C LYS A 301 42.29 -6.24 1.51
N ASN A 302 41.54 -6.99 0.72
CA ASN A 302 41.23 -6.71 -0.66
C ASN A 302 39.73 -6.51 -0.87
N THR A 303 39.39 -5.71 -1.88
CA THR A 303 38.01 -5.55 -2.35
C THR A 303 37.84 -6.29 -3.68
N ILE A 304 36.68 -6.90 -3.89
CA ILE A 304 36.31 -7.60 -5.12
C ILE A 304 34.97 -7.06 -5.65
N SER A 305 34.74 -7.22 -6.95
CA SER A 305 33.42 -6.96 -7.54
C SER A 305 32.40 -7.94 -6.97
N LEU A 306 31.27 -7.44 -6.47
CA LEU A 306 30.17 -8.30 -6.03
C LEU A 306 29.68 -9.21 -7.18
N VAL A 307 29.64 -8.67 -8.41
CA VAL A 307 29.25 -9.43 -9.61
C VAL A 307 30.18 -10.61 -9.83
N GLU A 308 31.49 -10.40 -9.72
CA GLU A 308 32.49 -11.45 -9.87
C GLU A 308 32.36 -12.50 -8.77
N TYR A 309 32.20 -12.06 -7.52
CA TYR A 309 32.04 -12.95 -6.37
C TYR A 309 30.80 -13.84 -6.50
N LEU A 310 29.65 -13.28 -6.87
CA LEU A 310 28.41 -14.04 -7.03
C LEU A 310 28.42 -14.91 -8.28
N SER A 311 29.05 -14.47 -9.37
CA SER A 311 29.21 -15.27 -10.59
C SER A 311 30.01 -16.55 -10.31
N ASN A 312 31.06 -16.46 -9.49
CA ASN A 312 31.84 -17.61 -9.06
C ASN A 312 31.04 -18.60 -8.20
N ARG A 313 29.93 -18.14 -7.59
CA ARG A 313 28.96 -18.97 -6.86
C ARG A 313 27.77 -19.41 -7.74
N GLY A 314 27.83 -19.19 -9.06
CA GLY A 314 26.79 -19.59 -10.01
C GLY A 314 25.68 -18.57 -10.24
N ARG A 315 25.81 -17.34 -9.74
CA ARG A 315 24.83 -16.26 -9.90
C ARG A 315 25.37 -15.12 -10.77
N ASP A 316 24.94 -15.08 -12.02
CA ASP A 316 25.24 -13.96 -12.92
C ASP A 316 24.23 -12.82 -12.74
N ILE A 317 24.57 -11.87 -11.88
CA ILE A 317 23.78 -10.65 -11.64
C ILE A 317 24.16 -9.50 -12.59
N SER A 318 25.03 -9.73 -13.58
CA SER A 318 25.56 -8.66 -14.43
C SER A 318 24.54 -8.06 -15.40
N GLN A 319 23.43 -8.77 -15.63
CA GLN A 319 22.35 -8.38 -16.54
C GLN A 319 21.03 -8.10 -15.81
N GLU A 320 21.04 -8.10 -14.48
CA GLU A 320 19.82 -7.96 -13.68
C GLU A 320 19.97 -6.84 -12.66
N LEU A 321 18.95 -5.97 -12.55
CA LEU A 321 18.87 -4.93 -11.55
C LEU A 321 17.66 -5.17 -10.66
N LYS A 322 17.92 -5.32 -9.36
CA LYS A 322 16.87 -5.41 -8.35
C LYS A 322 16.51 -4.01 -7.86
N LEU A 323 15.23 -3.66 -7.90
CA LEU A 323 14.73 -2.32 -7.60
C LEU A 323 13.62 -2.35 -6.56
N MET A 324 13.61 -1.34 -5.71
CA MET A 324 12.44 -0.92 -4.95
C MET A 324 11.90 0.37 -5.56
N LEU A 325 10.63 0.34 -5.96
CA LEU A 325 9.90 1.49 -6.48
C LEU A 325 8.95 1.99 -5.41
N LEU A 326 8.88 3.31 -5.26
CA LEU A 326 7.89 3.96 -4.42
C LEU A 326 7.01 4.83 -5.33
N LEU A 327 5.75 4.44 -5.49
CA LEU A 327 4.77 5.20 -6.26
C LEU A 327 3.96 6.07 -5.31
N LYS A 328 3.97 7.38 -5.51
CA LYS A 328 3.23 8.35 -4.71
C LYS A 328 2.21 9.08 -5.57
N VAL A 329 0.95 9.09 -5.14
CA VAL A 329 -0.14 9.87 -5.76
C VAL A 329 -0.24 11.24 -5.14
#